data_AF-A0A2L2T0A7-F1
#
_entry.id   AF-A0A2L2T0A7-F1
#
_cell.length_a   1.000
_cell.length_b   1.000
_cell.length_c   1.000
_cell.angle_alpha   90.00
_cell.angle_beta   90.00
_cell.angle_gamma   90.00
#
_symmetry.space_group_name_H-M   'P 1'
#
loop_
_entity.id
_entity.type
_entity.pdbx_description
1 polymer ?
#
loop_
_entity_poly.entity_id
_entity_poly.type
_entity_poly.pdbx_seq_one_letter_code
_entity_poly.pdbx_strand_id
1 'polypeptide(L)'
;MAFSKQIRHRSHELIGSIFKYKYCVVNKQQKRRLYNTSAYKAFILSHSAASSPLCRNRNICPSTPPLTSPSYIHTAKMTMKPTHASEVASNPQSGKHQINLIRGWPNPGLLPVDLISAAAQRNLSDPSIYVPALQYGADPGYQPLREELATWLSEHYRVERDPNRICISGGASQNAACILQSFTDPHVTQAVWCISPSYHLIFQVFRDNGFDGRLRATPEDEEGVDIEALEAKIVEFEKNAPEAKPPVSDAGKDRKHYRHVIYAVPTCSNPSGKTMSLRRREALVRLARKYDALIICDDVYDFLQWRIDSDPSQVSARVSDHDHPEMLLPRLCDIDLAMGQADNDPQGFGHAVSNGSFSKLVGPGMRTGWLEGSPAFAYGLAQTGATKSGGSPSQFCASLMADLLQTGALQERLATTIRPQLQHRHRIMMEAIHKHLGPLSVGIRDAGLPDGLVYGGYFVWLTLEEGISAKVVSQAAMAEENLVVGNGTMFQVPGDEKTVDLDNAVRLTFAYVPEEDLIEGVQRLAGVLRRIKENPGKYKASASTTADSDIIDANK
;
A
#
# COMPACT_ATOMS: atom_id res chain seq x y z
N MET A 1 -37.87 23.52 56.95
CA MET A 1 -39.06 24.37 56.77
C MET A 1 -39.75 23.86 55.50
N ALA A 2 -40.76 23.00 55.53
CA ALA A 2 -42.09 23.09 56.15
C ALA A 2 -43.14 23.82 55.28
N PHE A 3 -44.04 23.03 54.68
CA PHE A 3 -45.43 23.33 54.27
C PHE A 3 -45.70 24.38 53.14
N SER A 4 -46.80 24.36 52.37
CA SER A 4 -47.72 23.30 51.87
C SER A 4 -49.02 23.90 51.28
N LYS A 5 -49.43 23.50 50.06
CA LYS A 5 -50.81 23.60 49.49
C LYS A 5 -51.32 25.06 49.26
N GLN A 6 -52.42 25.38 48.56
CA GLN A 6 -53.64 24.65 48.14
C GLN A 6 -54.40 25.43 47.02
N ILE A 7 -55.35 24.94 46.19
CA ILE A 7 -55.42 23.75 45.28
C ILE A 7 -56.74 23.83 44.44
N ARG A 8 -56.80 23.27 43.20
CA ARG A 8 -58.00 23.07 42.30
C ARG A 8 -58.54 24.33 41.58
N HIS A 9 -59.23 24.24 40.44
CA HIS A 9 -60.04 23.17 39.79
C HIS A 9 -59.45 22.65 38.44
N ARG A 10 -59.33 21.33 38.21
CA ARG A 10 -60.28 20.33 37.61
C ARG A 10 -60.49 20.47 36.08
N SER A 11 -60.61 19.41 35.25
CA SER A 11 -60.37 17.94 35.33
C SER A 11 -60.63 17.28 33.94
N HIS A 12 -60.23 16.00 33.72
CA HIS A 12 -60.48 15.11 32.56
C HIS A 12 -59.69 15.44 31.26
N GLU A 13 -59.06 14.53 30.50
CA GLU A 13 -58.77 13.07 30.53
C GLU A 13 -57.42 12.88 29.78
N LEU A 14 -56.34 12.27 30.30
CA LEU A 14 -56.00 10.86 30.54
C LEU A 14 -56.03 9.89 29.32
N ILE A 15 -54.84 9.36 28.98
CA ILE A 15 -54.52 8.07 28.30
C ILE A 15 -54.75 7.91 26.78
N GLY A 16 -53.64 7.62 26.07
CA GLY A 16 -53.53 6.39 25.26
C GLY A 16 -53.35 6.52 23.74
N SER A 17 -52.32 5.84 23.21
CA SER A 17 -52.22 5.23 21.86
C SER A 17 -52.54 6.11 20.64
N ILE A 18 -51.61 6.43 19.73
CA ILE A 18 -50.82 5.47 18.91
C ILE A 18 -51.58 4.16 18.65
N PHE A 19 -52.51 4.14 17.70
CA PHE A 19 -52.74 2.95 16.86
C PHE A 19 -53.61 3.19 15.61
N LYS A 20 -53.19 2.54 14.51
CA LYS A 20 -54.00 2.05 13.36
C LYS A 20 -54.84 3.07 12.57
N TYR A 21 -54.28 3.45 11.41
CA TYR A 21 -55.05 3.44 10.17
C TYR A 21 -55.55 2.01 9.86
N LYS A 22 -56.84 1.87 9.61
CA LYS A 22 -57.54 0.73 8.97
C LYS A 22 -58.74 1.34 8.21
N TYR A 23 -59.24 0.85 7.08
CA TYR A 23 -58.82 -0.04 5.99
C TYR A 23 -60.10 -0.20 5.13
N CYS A 24 -60.02 -0.11 3.79
CA CYS A 24 -61.10 -0.43 2.81
C CYS A 24 -62.42 0.40 2.88
N VAL A 25 -63.04 0.81 1.76
CA VAL A 25 -63.78 -0.06 0.82
C VAL A 25 -64.03 0.62 -0.55
N VAL A 26 -63.68 -0.09 -1.64
CA VAL A 26 -64.34 -0.15 -2.98
C VAL A 26 -64.44 1.09 -3.89
N ASN A 27 -63.44 1.23 -4.77
CA ASN A 27 -63.50 0.98 -6.23
C ASN A 27 -64.78 1.36 -7.03
N LYS A 28 -64.65 2.30 -7.99
CA LYS A 28 -65.14 2.15 -9.39
C LYS A 28 -64.69 3.31 -10.31
N GLN A 29 -63.65 3.10 -11.13
CA GLN A 29 -63.62 3.42 -12.58
C GLN A 29 -62.26 3.09 -13.23
N GLN A 30 -62.25 1.93 -13.91
CA GLN A 30 -61.66 1.67 -15.24
C GLN A 30 -60.28 2.27 -15.59
N LYS A 31 -59.23 1.43 -15.61
CA LYS A 31 -58.76 0.72 -16.83
C LYS A 31 -58.36 1.63 -18.01
N ARG A 32 -57.08 2.03 -18.07
CA ARG A 32 -56.19 1.97 -19.27
C ARG A 32 -54.83 2.63 -19.00
N ARG A 33 -53.74 1.86 -19.05
CA ARG A 33 -52.39 2.18 -19.59
C ARG A 33 -51.34 1.19 -19.09
N LEU A 34 -51.27 0.05 -19.77
CA LEU A 34 -49.99 -0.62 -20.04
C LEU A 34 -49.40 0.02 -21.31
N TYR A 35 -48.09 -0.14 -21.51
CA TYR A 35 -47.25 0.43 -22.58
C TYR A 35 -46.97 1.94 -22.49
N ASN A 36 -45.78 2.29 -21.97
CA ASN A 36 -44.91 3.26 -22.67
C ASN A 36 -43.44 3.19 -22.17
N THR A 37 -42.66 2.26 -22.72
CA THR A 37 -41.18 2.20 -22.60
C THR A 37 -40.55 2.01 -23.98
N SER A 38 -40.71 3.00 -24.86
CA SER A 38 -39.97 3.11 -26.13
C SER A 38 -39.66 4.55 -26.55
N ALA A 39 -39.85 5.52 -25.64
CA ALA A 39 -39.65 6.95 -25.91
C ALA A 39 -38.27 7.49 -25.43
N TYR A 40 -37.21 6.67 -25.51
CA TYR A 40 -35.84 7.10 -25.16
C TYR A 40 -34.73 6.40 -25.96
N LYS A 41 -34.98 6.09 -27.23
CA LYS A 41 -33.97 5.47 -28.12
C LYS A 41 -34.01 5.95 -29.58
N ALA A 42 -34.48 7.18 -29.80
CA ALA A 42 -34.54 7.83 -31.11
C ALA A 42 -34.27 9.34 -31.00
N PHE A 43 -33.05 9.72 -30.60
CA PHE A 43 -32.60 11.13 -30.65
C PHE A 43 -31.10 11.31 -30.96
N ILE A 44 -30.52 10.44 -31.80
CA ILE A 44 -29.40 10.78 -32.69
C ILE A 44 -29.67 10.03 -34.02
N LEU A 45 -29.29 10.61 -35.17
CA LEU A 45 -29.45 10.12 -36.55
C LEU A 45 -30.74 10.50 -37.32
N SER A 46 -30.89 11.80 -37.59
CA SER A 46 -31.25 12.38 -38.91
C SER A 46 -31.08 13.91 -38.79
N HIS A 47 -30.52 14.70 -39.72
CA HIS A 47 -30.30 14.55 -41.16
C HIS A 47 -28.96 15.19 -41.60
N SER A 48 -28.28 14.58 -42.57
CA SER A 48 -27.80 15.27 -43.79
C SER A 48 -27.22 14.22 -44.74
N ALA A 49 -27.58 14.28 -46.03
CA ALA A 49 -27.14 13.32 -47.03
C ALA A 49 -26.49 14.04 -48.21
N ALA A 50 -25.34 13.54 -48.67
CA ALA A 50 -24.87 13.75 -50.04
C ALA A 50 -23.83 12.69 -50.48
N SER A 51 -24.10 12.11 -51.66
CA SER A 51 -23.15 11.55 -52.65
C SER A 51 -22.21 10.35 -52.32
N SER A 52 -22.51 9.27 -53.06
CA SER A 52 -21.59 8.35 -53.76
C SER A 52 -21.07 7.07 -53.09
N PRO A 53 -20.80 6.00 -53.88
CA PRO A 53 -21.07 4.62 -53.45
C PRO A 53 -19.87 3.66 -53.58
N LEU A 54 -20.16 2.36 -53.37
CA LEU A 54 -19.34 1.14 -53.61
C LEU A 54 -18.66 0.53 -52.37
N CYS A 55 -19.37 -0.40 -51.71
CA CYS A 55 -19.00 -1.81 -51.84
C CYS A 55 -20.13 -2.76 -51.38
N ARG A 56 -20.40 -3.82 -52.15
CA ARG A 56 -21.31 -4.92 -51.79
C ARG A 56 -20.48 -6.14 -51.40
N ASN A 57 -20.84 -6.80 -50.29
CA ASN A 57 -20.99 -8.27 -50.11
C ASN A 57 -21.14 -8.53 -48.59
N ARG A 58 -22.26 -9.01 -48.06
CA ARG A 58 -22.82 -10.38 -48.16
C ARG A 58 -21.80 -11.47 -47.78
N ASN A 59 -21.86 -11.95 -46.53
CA ASN A 59 -22.65 -13.15 -46.22
C ASN A 59 -22.94 -13.26 -44.71
N ILE A 60 -24.12 -13.79 -44.38
CA ILE A 60 -24.60 -14.08 -43.03
C ILE A 60 -25.13 -15.52 -43.05
N CYS A 61 -24.82 -16.31 -42.03
CA CYS A 61 -25.76 -17.32 -41.52
C CYS A 61 -25.52 -17.54 -39.99
N PRO A 62 -26.57 -17.80 -39.18
CA PRO A 62 -26.47 -17.70 -37.72
C PRO A 62 -26.60 -19.05 -36.98
N SER A 63 -26.14 -19.11 -35.74
CA SER A 63 -26.59 -20.14 -34.78
C SER A 63 -26.38 -19.71 -33.31
N THR A 64 -27.47 -19.37 -32.62
CA THR A 64 -27.53 -19.27 -31.15
C THR A 64 -28.83 -19.91 -30.66
N PRO A 65 -28.78 -20.90 -29.74
CA PRO A 65 -29.97 -21.54 -29.18
C PRO A 65 -30.60 -20.72 -28.03
N PRO A 66 -31.88 -20.97 -27.67
CA PRO A 66 -32.68 -20.07 -26.83
C PRO A 66 -32.48 -20.26 -25.31
N LEU A 67 -32.82 -19.20 -24.56
CA LEU A 67 -32.92 -19.20 -23.10
C LEU A 67 -34.20 -19.90 -22.62
N THR A 68 -34.07 -20.86 -21.71
CA THR A 68 -35.17 -21.45 -20.94
C THR A 68 -34.97 -21.24 -19.44
N SER A 69 -35.89 -20.53 -18.80
CA SER A 69 -36.00 -20.46 -17.34
C SER A 69 -36.66 -21.71 -16.77
N PRO A 70 -36.27 -22.13 -15.55
CA PRO A 70 -37.31 -22.51 -14.59
C PRO A 70 -37.10 -21.88 -13.21
N SER A 71 -38.22 -21.47 -12.60
CA SER A 71 -38.33 -21.06 -11.20
C SER A 71 -38.29 -22.26 -10.26
N TYR A 72 -37.44 -22.23 -9.22
CA TYR A 72 -37.62 -23.06 -8.03
C TYR A 72 -37.28 -22.30 -6.75
N ILE A 73 -38.24 -22.26 -5.82
CA ILE A 73 -38.03 -21.81 -4.44
C ILE A 73 -37.51 -23.02 -3.65
N HIS A 74 -36.36 -22.88 -3.00
CA HIS A 74 -35.93 -23.86 -2.01
C HIS A 74 -35.35 -23.19 -0.77
N THR A 75 -36.07 -23.28 0.34
CA THR A 75 -35.61 -22.85 1.67
C THR A 75 -34.63 -23.87 2.23
N ALA A 76 -33.34 -23.67 2.00
CA ALA A 76 -32.27 -24.44 2.63
C ALA A 76 -31.70 -23.67 3.83
N LYS A 77 -31.66 -24.31 5.01
CA LYS A 77 -30.95 -23.77 6.18
C LYS A 77 -29.45 -23.75 5.89
N MET A 78 -28.82 -22.58 5.89
CA MET A 78 -27.37 -22.47 5.83
C MET A 78 -26.75 -22.86 7.18
N THR A 79 -26.28 -24.10 7.30
CA THR A 79 -25.19 -24.43 8.21
C THR A 79 -23.88 -23.95 7.56
N MET A 80 -23.30 -22.89 8.10
CA MET A 80 -22.02 -22.37 7.60
C MET A 80 -20.91 -23.38 7.90
N LYS A 81 -20.29 -23.93 6.86
CA LYS A 81 -18.92 -24.46 6.96
C LYS A 81 -17.95 -23.30 6.74
N PRO A 82 -16.86 -23.18 7.52
CA PRO A 82 -15.82 -22.21 7.21
C PRO A 82 -15.16 -22.59 5.89
N THR A 83 -15.19 -21.70 4.92
CA THR A 83 -14.43 -21.83 3.67
C THR A 83 -12.97 -21.50 3.96
N HIS A 84 -12.10 -22.49 3.80
CA HIS A 84 -10.65 -22.29 3.88
C HIS A 84 -10.16 -21.27 2.84
N ALA A 85 -9.01 -20.67 3.14
CA ALA A 85 -8.30 -19.79 2.21
C ALA A 85 -7.97 -20.50 0.88
N SER A 86 -7.81 -19.71 -0.18
CA SER A 86 -7.60 -20.13 -1.57
C SER A 86 -6.68 -21.33 -1.75
N GLU A 87 -7.18 -22.36 -2.43
CA GLU A 87 -6.37 -23.46 -2.97
C GLU A 87 -5.41 -22.92 -4.05
N VAL A 88 -4.19 -22.59 -3.65
CA VAL A 88 -3.05 -22.48 -4.57
C VAL A 88 -2.66 -23.92 -4.93
N ALA A 89 -2.46 -24.20 -6.22
CA ALA A 89 -2.16 -25.55 -6.69
C ALA A 89 -0.94 -26.13 -5.97
N SER A 90 -1.17 -27.14 -5.13
CA SER A 90 -0.10 -27.82 -4.39
C SER A 90 0.80 -28.54 -5.39
N ASN A 91 2.12 -28.27 -5.32
CA ASN A 91 3.09 -29.05 -6.07
C ASN A 91 3.13 -30.47 -5.45
N PRO A 92 2.69 -31.53 -6.16
CA PRO A 92 2.43 -32.83 -5.53
C PRO A 92 3.70 -33.61 -5.15
N GLN A 93 4.90 -33.07 -5.41
CA GLN A 93 6.17 -33.79 -5.22
C GLN A 93 6.63 -33.90 -3.75
N SER A 94 6.35 -32.94 -2.88
CA SER A 94 6.83 -32.97 -1.48
C SER A 94 5.81 -33.53 -0.47
N GLY A 95 4.52 -33.57 -0.83
CA GLY A 95 3.42 -33.94 0.07
C GLY A 95 3.15 -32.95 1.23
N LYS A 96 3.92 -31.86 1.34
CA LYS A 96 3.77 -30.83 2.39
C LYS A 96 2.80 -29.74 1.95
N HIS A 97 2.09 -29.13 2.91
CA HIS A 97 1.35 -27.89 2.64
C HIS A 97 2.32 -26.77 2.25
N GLN A 98 1.84 -25.82 1.44
CA GLN A 98 2.67 -24.71 1.01
C GLN A 98 2.79 -23.67 2.12
N ILE A 99 4.03 -23.28 2.43
CA ILE A 99 4.32 -22.13 3.30
C ILE A 99 4.83 -21.00 2.41
N ASN A 100 4.18 -19.84 2.46
CA ASN A 100 4.51 -18.71 1.59
C ASN A 100 5.01 -17.49 2.40
N LEU A 101 6.33 -17.37 2.51
CA LEU A 101 7.02 -16.29 3.20
C LEU A 101 7.37 -15.09 2.28
N ILE A 102 6.80 -15.00 1.08
CA ILE A 102 6.94 -13.81 0.20
C ILE A 102 5.80 -12.81 0.34
N ARG A 103 4.61 -13.22 0.81
CA ARG A 103 3.42 -12.38 0.84
C ARG A 103 3.53 -11.24 1.87
N GLY A 104 3.82 -10.03 1.39
CA GLY A 104 3.82 -8.79 2.19
C GLY A 104 2.42 -8.26 2.52
N TRP A 105 1.48 -9.13 2.89
CA TRP A 105 0.09 -8.82 3.21
C TRP A 105 -0.16 -8.94 4.73
N PRO A 106 -1.12 -8.20 5.32
CA PRO A 106 -1.55 -8.46 6.69
C PRO A 106 -2.14 -9.87 6.81
N ASN A 107 -1.94 -10.53 7.95
CA ASN A 107 -2.63 -11.78 8.28
C ASN A 107 -4.15 -11.56 8.22
N PRO A 108 -4.95 -12.49 7.64
CA PRO A 108 -6.40 -12.34 7.53
C PRO A 108 -7.13 -12.13 8.87
N GLY A 109 -6.64 -12.72 9.96
CA GLY A 109 -7.17 -12.51 11.32
C GLY A 109 -6.91 -11.11 11.89
N LEU A 110 -6.03 -10.32 11.26
CA LEU A 110 -5.75 -8.93 11.60
C LEU A 110 -6.55 -7.93 10.73
N LEU A 111 -7.59 -8.37 10.01
CA LEU A 111 -8.49 -7.48 9.27
C LEU A 111 -9.64 -6.99 10.19
N PRO A 112 -9.91 -5.67 10.29
CA PRO A 112 -10.87 -5.10 11.23
C PRO A 112 -12.31 -5.13 10.69
N VAL A 113 -12.82 -6.33 10.41
CA VAL A 113 -14.15 -6.54 9.78
C VAL A 113 -15.26 -5.85 10.57
N ASP A 114 -15.27 -5.99 11.90
CA ASP A 114 -16.30 -5.41 12.76
C ASP A 114 -16.26 -3.88 12.79
N LEU A 115 -15.06 -3.27 12.81
CA LEU A 115 -14.92 -1.82 12.78
C LEU A 115 -15.35 -1.24 11.43
N ILE A 116 -14.99 -1.88 10.32
CA ILE A 116 -15.42 -1.47 8.98
C ILE A 116 -16.95 -1.60 8.85
N SER A 117 -17.54 -2.69 9.38
CA SER A 117 -18.99 -2.90 9.40
C SER A 117 -19.71 -1.81 10.21
N ALA A 118 -19.18 -1.47 11.40
CA ALA A 118 -19.74 -0.42 12.25
C ALA A 118 -19.62 0.98 11.62
N ALA A 119 -18.47 1.31 11.03
CA ALA A 119 -18.25 2.55 10.28
C ALA A 119 -19.21 2.67 9.09
N ALA A 120 -19.41 1.57 8.34
CA ALA A 120 -20.35 1.55 7.22
C ALA A 120 -21.80 1.76 7.69
N GLN A 121 -22.20 1.16 8.81
CA GLN A 121 -23.53 1.38 9.38
C GLN A 121 -23.74 2.84 9.82
N ARG A 122 -22.75 3.45 10.51
CA ARG A 122 -22.81 4.86 10.90
C ARG A 122 -22.93 5.76 9.67
N ASN A 123 -22.00 5.66 8.73
CA ASN A 123 -21.95 6.49 7.53
C ASN A 123 -23.22 6.35 6.67
N LEU A 124 -23.76 5.14 6.49
CA LEU A 124 -24.98 4.90 5.70
C LEU A 124 -26.27 5.25 6.44
N SER A 125 -26.23 5.49 7.76
CA SER A 125 -27.40 5.92 8.54
C SER A 125 -27.65 7.44 8.50
N ASP A 126 -26.62 8.23 8.23
CA ASP A 126 -26.69 9.70 8.23
C ASP A 126 -26.63 10.29 6.81
N PRO A 127 -27.70 10.95 6.30
CA PRO A 127 -27.70 11.62 5.01
C PRO A 127 -26.62 12.70 4.83
N SER A 128 -26.16 13.33 5.91
CA SER A 128 -25.07 14.30 5.84
C SER A 128 -23.72 13.65 5.53
N ILE A 129 -23.57 12.34 5.75
CA ILE A 129 -22.37 11.56 5.48
C ILE A 129 -22.51 10.75 4.19
N TYR A 130 -23.57 9.94 4.00
CA TYR A 130 -23.65 9.08 2.82
C TYR A 130 -23.87 9.84 1.52
N VAL A 131 -24.55 10.99 1.53
CA VAL A 131 -24.79 11.78 0.31
C VAL A 131 -23.44 12.26 -0.28
N PRO A 132 -22.56 12.96 0.45
CA PRO A 132 -21.25 13.30 -0.07
C PRO A 132 -20.31 12.09 -0.20
N ALA A 133 -20.46 11.00 0.57
CA ALA A 133 -19.59 9.82 0.43
C ALA A 133 -19.90 8.95 -0.80
N LEU A 134 -21.12 9.00 -1.34
CA LEU A 134 -21.59 8.21 -2.49
C LEU A 134 -21.71 9.03 -3.80
N GLN A 135 -21.44 10.33 -3.76
CA GLN A 135 -21.34 11.19 -4.94
C GLN A 135 -19.88 11.41 -5.37
N TYR A 136 -19.68 12.08 -6.49
CA TYR A 136 -18.38 12.67 -6.86
C TYR A 136 -17.89 13.66 -5.80
N GLY A 137 -16.58 13.84 -5.71
CA GLY A 137 -15.92 14.58 -4.64
C GLY A 137 -15.11 15.77 -5.09
N ALA A 138 -14.49 16.43 -4.11
CA ALA A 138 -13.45 17.42 -4.37
C ALA A 138 -12.17 16.73 -4.89
N ASP A 139 -11.40 17.44 -5.71
CA ASP A 139 -10.16 16.90 -6.28
C ASP A 139 -9.12 16.48 -5.21
N PRO A 140 -8.85 17.25 -4.13
CA PRO A 140 -7.96 16.81 -3.06
C PRO A 140 -8.51 15.63 -2.24
N GLY A 141 -9.80 15.34 -2.41
CA GLY A 141 -10.51 14.20 -1.82
C GLY A 141 -11.44 14.53 -0.67
N TYR A 142 -11.98 13.47 -0.06
CA TYR A 142 -13.04 13.56 0.95
C TYR A 142 -12.58 14.41 2.14
N GLN A 143 -13.18 15.60 2.28
CA GLN A 143 -12.67 16.64 3.18
C GLN A 143 -12.54 16.21 4.65
N PRO A 144 -13.52 15.50 5.27
CA PRO A 144 -13.35 14.98 6.63
C PRO A 144 -12.13 14.06 6.78
N LEU A 145 -11.82 13.20 5.78
CA LEU A 145 -10.63 12.37 5.86
C LEU A 145 -9.34 13.20 5.85
N ARG A 146 -9.28 14.29 5.06
CA ARG A 146 -8.12 15.18 5.04
C ARG A 146 -7.92 15.88 6.39
N GLU A 147 -9.02 16.28 7.03
CA GLU A 147 -8.99 16.94 8.34
C GLU A 147 -8.59 16.01 9.48
N GLU A 148 -9.11 14.77 9.49
CA GLU A 148 -8.76 13.75 10.48
C GLU A 148 -7.34 13.21 10.28
N LEU A 149 -6.90 13.00 9.03
CA LEU A 149 -5.50 12.67 8.73
C LEU A 149 -4.57 13.80 9.18
N ALA A 150 -4.90 15.07 8.91
CA ALA A 150 -4.06 16.19 9.36
C ALA A 150 -3.90 16.20 10.88
N THR A 151 -4.98 15.98 11.63
CA THR A 151 -4.93 15.85 13.10
C THR A 151 -4.02 14.70 13.49
N TRP A 152 -4.31 13.47 13.04
CA TRP A 152 -3.59 12.26 13.44
C TRP A 152 -2.09 12.30 13.09
N LEU A 153 -1.74 12.78 11.89
CA LEU A 153 -0.36 12.91 11.43
C LEU A 153 0.37 14.02 12.20
N SER A 154 -0.30 15.15 12.48
CA SER A 154 0.28 16.24 13.29
C SER A 154 0.59 15.81 14.73
N GLU A 155 -0.27 15.00 15.35
CA GLU A 155 -0.08 14.47 16.71
C GLU A 155 1.06 13.45 16.76
N HIS A 156 1.13 12.53 15.81
CA HIS A 156 2.15 11.48 15.77
C HIS A 156 3.55 12.05 15.45
N TYR A 157 3.69 12.82 14.37
CA TYR A 157 4.99 13.39 13.96
C TYR A 157 5.36 14.71 14.68
N ARG A 158 4.44 15.27 15.48
CA ARG A 158 4.61 16.54 16.23
C ARG A 158 4.90 17.74 15.32
N VAL A 159 4.14 17.82 14.22
CA VAL A 159 4.22 18.90 13.22
C VAL A 159 2.97 19.77 13.24
N GLU A 160 2.95 20.89 12.51
CA GLU A 160 1.75 21.72 12.39
C GLU A 160 0.64 21.00 11.60
N ARG A 161 -0.59 21.09 12.11
CA ARG A 161 -1.79 20.52 11.48
C ARG A 161 -2.23 21.36 10.29
N ASP A 162 -1.97 20.88 9.07
CA ASP A 162 -2.47 21.49 7.83
C ASP A 162 -3.09 20.47 6.85
N PRO A 163 -4.43 20.40 6.73
CA PRO A 163 -5.12 19.57 5.73
C PRO A 163 -4.76 19.92 4.28
N ASN A 164 -4.25 21.12 3.99
CA ASN A 164 -3.85 21.52 2.63
C ASN A 164 -2.61 20.77 2.14
N ARG A 165 -1.79 20.23 3.05
CA ARG A 165 -0.67 19.34 2.73
C ARG A 165 -1.10 17.96 2.26
N ILE A 166 -2.39 17.60 2.38
CA ILE A 166 -2.91 16.24 2.18
C ILE A 166 -3.80 16.14 0.94
N CYS A 167 -3.51 15.15 0.09
CA CYS A 167 -4.34 14.73 -1.04
C CYS A 167 -4.65 13.24 -0.94
N ILE A 168 -5.92 12.85 -1.05
CA ILE A 168 -6.37 11.45 -0.95
C ILE A 168 -6.10 10.68 -2.25
N SER A 169 -5.72 9.41 -2.14
CA SER A 169 -5.38 8.52 -3.25
C SER A 169 -5.95 7.12 -3.09
N GLY A 170 -5.92 6.28 -4.13
CA GLY A 170 -6.36 4.89 -4.08
C GLY A 170 -5.36 3.92 -3.42
N GLY A 171 -4.48 4.44 -2.55
CA GLY A 171 -3.35 3.74 -1.95
C GLY A 171 -2.03 3.98 -2.68
N ALA A 172 -0.94 3.65 -2.01
CA ALA A 172 0.42 4.07 -2.36
C ALA A 172 0.84 3.84 -3.82
N SER A 173 0.47 2.70 -4.43
CA SER A 173 0.82 2.39 -5.82
C SER A 173 0.14 3.30 -6.85
N GLN A 174 -1.13 3.66 -6.64
CA GLN A 174 -1.80 4.62 -7.53
C GLN A 174 -1.28 6.03 -7.28
N ASN A 175 -1.02 6.38 -6.01
CA ASN A 175 -0.47 7.67 -5.65
C ASN A 175 0.89 7.91 -6.31
N ALA A 176 1.78 6.93 -6.28
CA ALA A 176 3.07 6.97 -6.99
C ALA A 176 2.89 7.23 -8.49
N ALA A 177 1.92 6.58 -9.15
CA ALA A 177 1.60 6.86 -10.54
C ALA A 177 1.11 8.31 -10.75
N CYS A 178 0.19 8.81 -9.90
CA CYS A 178 -0.30 10.19 -9.98
C CYS A 178 0.81 11.24 -9.72
N ILE A 179 1.75 10.94 -8.82
CA ILE A 179 2.92 11.78 -8.55
C ILE A 179 3.77 11.89 -9.82
N LEU A 180 4.10 10.77 -10.47
CA LEU A 180 4.87 10.79 -11.71
C LEU A 180 4.11 11.55 -12.83
N GLN A 181 2.82 11.29 -13.01
CA GLN A 181 1.98 11.98 -14.00
C GLN A 181 1.83 13.49 -13.79
N SER A 182 2.07 13.99 -12.57
CA SER A 182 1.93 15.41 -12.23
C SER A 182 3.26 16.15 -12.05
N PHE A 183 4.35 15.45 -11.69
CA PHE A 183 5.61 16.08 -11.29
C PHE A 183 6.84 15.56 -12.04
N THR A 184 6.64 14.77 -13.09
CA THR A 184 7.72 14.31 -13.96
C THR A 184 7.33 14.42 -15.43
N ASP A 185 8.32 14.58 -16.30
CA ASP A 185 8.13 14.61 -17.75
C ASP A 185 9.29 13.87 -18.42
N PRO A 186 9.04 12.94 -19.37
CA PRO A 186 10.11 12.15 -20.00
C PRO A 186 11.18 12.94 -20.78
N HIS A 187 11.02 14.24 -21.01
CA HIS A 187 12.06 15.13 -21.55
C HIS A 187 12.80 15.95 -20.49
N VAL A 188 12.21 16.14 -19.30
CA VAL A 188 12.83 16.90 -18.18
C VAL A 188 13.45 15.97 -17.14
N THR A 189 12.74 14.92 -16.75
CA THR A 189 13.13 13.95 -15.73
C THR A 189 14.05 12.89 -16.35
N GLN A 190 15.35 13.03 -16.12
CA GLN A 190 16.39 12.30 -16.84
C GLN A 190 16.81 10.98 -16.17
N ALA A 191 16.67 10.86 -14.84
CA ALA A 191 17.00 9.64 -14.10
C ALA A 191 16.05 9.37 -12.92
N VAL A 192 15.84 8.08 -12.62
CA VAL A 192 15.12 7.59 -11.44
C VAL A 192 16.09 6.78 -10.58
N TRP A 193 16.46 7.32 -9.42
CA TRP A 193 17.38 6.71 -8.47
C TRP A 193 16.60 5.86 -7.47
N CYS A 194 16.65 4.55 -7.64
CA CYS A 194 16.05 3.59 -6.71
C CYS A 194 17.09 3.14 -5.69
N ILE A 195 16.79 3.34 -4.42
CA ILE A 195 17.61 2.80 -3.32
C ILE A 195 17.51 1.27 -3.37
N SER A 196 18.65 0.60 -3.36
CA SER A 196 18.79 -0.83 -3.61
C SER A 196 19.32 -1.54 -2.34
N PRO A 197 18.63 -2.60 -1.86
CA PRO A 197 17.50 -3.29 -2.48
C PRO A 197 16.19 -2.48 -2.44
N SER A 198 15.31 -2.63 -3.44
CA SER A 198 14.11 -1.79 -3.61
C SER A 198 12.79 -2.58 -3.70
N TYR A 199 11.66 -1.93 -3.43
CA TYR A 199 10.33 -2.53 -3.57
C TYR A 199 9.98 -2.84 -5.03
N HIS A 200 10.22 -4.09 -5.45
CA HIS A 200 10.20 -4.51 -6.85
C HIS A 200 8.97 -4.16 -7.70
N LEU A 201 7.77 -4.03 -7.11
CA LEU A 201 6.57 -3.67 -7.88
C LEU A 201 6.54 -2.19 -8.28
N ILE A 202 7.36 -1.32 -7.67
CA ILE A 202 7.46 0.09 -8.09
C ILE A 202 8.06 0.23 -9.49
N PHE A 203 8.93 -0.69 -9.90
CA PHE A 203 9.64 -0.60 -11.18
C PHE A 203 8.68 -0.54 -12.37
N GLN A 204 7.57 -1.29 -12.30
CA GLN A 204 6.55 -1.22 -13.34
C GLN A 204 5.84 0.14 -13.38
N VAL A 205 5.59 0.75 -12.21
CA VAL A 205 5.00 2.10 -12.12
C VAL A 205 5.91 3.14 -12.79
N PHE A 206 7.23 3.04 -12.65
CA PHE A 206 8.18 3.89 -13.37
C PHE A 206 8.16 3.63 -14.88
N ARG A 207 8.16 2.38 -15.33
CA ARG A 207 8.09 2.02 -16.76
C ARG A 207 6.82 2.53 -17.42
N ASP A 208 5.66 2.33 -16.80
CA ASP A 208 4.35 2.75 -17.31
C ASP A 208 4.25 4.28 -17.45
N ASN A 209 5.07 5.04 -16.73
CA ASN A 209 5.18 6.50 -16.83
C ASN A 209 6.35 6.97 -17.73
N GLY A 210 6.94 6.07 -18.55
CA GLY A 210 7.93 6.43 -19.56
C GLY A 210 9.39 6.45 -19.10
N PHE A 211 9.69 5.90 -17.91
CA PHE A 211 11.04 5.84 -17.35
C PHE A 211 11.76 4.50 -17.57
N ASP A 212 11.27 3.66 -18.49
CA ASP A 212 11.98 2.42 -18.86
C ASP A 212 13.40 2.72 -19.38
N GLY A 213 14.37 1.89 -18.96
CA GLY A 213 15.79 2.14 -19.20
C GLY A 213 16.41 3.34 -18.46
N ARG A 214 15.68 4.01 -17.55
CA ARG A 214 16.19 5.16 -16.75
C ARG A 214 16.27 4.92 -15.24
N LEU A 215 15.90 3.72 -14.80
CA LEU A 215 16.06 3.30 -13.41
C LEU A 215 17.55 3.06 -13.13
N ARG A 216 18.02 3.54 -11.97
CA ARG A 216 19.42 3.47 -11.53
C ARG A 216 19.47 3.04 -10.09
N ALA A 217 20.33 2.09 -9.75
CA ALA A 217 20.54 1.65 -8.39
C ALA A 217 21.46 2.63 -7.65
N THR A 218 21.15 2.87 -6.38
CA THR A 218 22.11 3.37 -5.39
C THR A 218 22.14 2.42 -4.20
N PRO A 219 23.32 2.04 -3.66
CA PRO A 219 23.40 1.09 -2.56
C PRO A 219 22.86 1.66 -1.23
N GLU A 220 22.63 0.77 -0.28
CA GLU A 220 22.41 1.12 1.13
C GLU A 220 23.59 0.67 2.01
N ASP A 221 24.05 1.55 2.90
CA ASP A 221 24.86 1.20 4.07
C ASP A 221 23.99 0.85 5.29
N GLU A 222 24.58 0.82 6.49
CA GLU A 222 23.90 0.47 7.74
C GLU A 222 22.78 1.44 8.17
N GLU A 223 22.78 2.69 7.69
CA GLU A 223 21.74 3.69 7.97
C GLU A 223 20.76 3.88 6.79
N GLY A 224 20.75 2.97 5.81
CA GLY A 224 19.97 3.12 4.58
C GLY A 224 20.80 3.66 3.42
N VAL A 225 20.23 4.48 2.54
CA VAL A 225 20.88 4.94 1.28
C VAL A 225 22.29 5.50 1.48
N ASP A 226 23.29 4.99 0.77
CA ASP A 226 24.61 5.61 0.72
C ASP A 226 24.52 6.96 -0.02
N ILE A 227 24.74 8.06 0.73
CA ILE A 227 24.64 9.43 0.22
C ILE A 227 25.83 9.77 -0.68
N GLU A 228 27.03 9.29 -0.35
CA GLU A 228 28.25 9.58 -1.11
C GLU A 228 28.23 8.84 -2.44
N ALA A 229 27.81 7.57 -2.44
CA ALA A 229 27.59 6.80 -3.66
C ALA A 229 26.47 7.38 -4.54
N LEU A 230 25.35 7.82 -3.94
CA LEU A 230 24.26 8.47 -4.67
C LEU A 230 24.72 9.79 -5.31
N GLU A 231 25.41 10.65 -4.57
CA GLU A 231 25.94 11.91 -5.11
C GLU A 231 26.96 11.67 -6.21
N ALA A 232 27.90 10.74 -6.03
CA ALA A 232 28.88 10.40 -7.05
C ALA A 232 28.22 9.93 -8.35
N LYS A 233 27.21 9.06 -8.26
CA LYS A 233 26.41 8.58 -9.39
C LYS A 233 25.62 9.70 -10.09
N ILE A 234 25.01 10.62 -9.33
CA ILE A 234 24.32 11.80 -9.91
C ILE A 234 25.34 12.68 -10.65
N VAL A 235 26.50 12.98 -10.06
CA VAL A 235 27.55 13.79 -10.67
C VAL A 235 28.13 13.15 -11.93
N GLU A 236 28.29 11.82 -11.96
CA GLU A 236 28.71 11.09 -13.16
C GLU A 236 27.64 11.13 -14.26
N PHE A 237 26.37 10.98 -13.89
CA PHE A 237 25.25 11.08 -14.82
C PHE A 237 25.15 12.49 -15.43
N GLU A 238 25.25 13.55 -14.63
CA GLU A 238 25.18 14.94 -15.09
C GLU A 238 26.26 15.30 -16.13
N LYS A 239 27.48 14.76 -16.00
CA LYS A 239 28.56 14.95 -16.98
C LYS A 239 28.23 14.38 -18.37
N ASN A 240 27.37 13.37 -18.42
CA ASN A 240 26.99 12.63 -19.62
C ASN A 240 25.49 12.79 -19.93
N ALA A 241 24.83 13.78 -19.32
CA ALA A 241 23.39 13.94 -19.43
C ALA A 241 22.99 14.25 -20.89
N PRO A 242 21.89 13.68 -21.40
CA PRO A 242 21.35 14.05 -22.70
C PRO A 242 21.06 15.56 -22.77
N GLU A 243 21.17 16.13 -23.98
CA GLU A 243 20.76 17.51 -24.22
C GLU A 243 19.33 17.76 -23.75
N ALA A 244 19.11 18.90 -23.10
CA ALA A 244 17.80 19.28 -22.58
C ALA A 244 16.78 19.38 -23.72
N LYS A 245 15.69 18.62 -23.61
CA LYS A 245 14.56 18.67 -24.53
C LYS A 245 13.45 19.52 -23.92
N PRO A 246 12.64 20.24 -24.73
CA PRO A 246 11.43 20.88 -24.23
C PRO A 246 10.49 19.81 -23.65
N PRO A 247 9.78 20.09 -22.56
CA PRO A 247 8.88 19.11 -21.95
C PRO A 247 7.81 18.64 -22.96
N VAL A 248 7.36 17.39 -22.80
CA VAL A 248 6.27 16.81 -23.60
C VAL A 248 4.93 17.48 -23.26
N SER A 249 4.74 17.85 -21.99
CA SER A 249 3.55 18.55 -21.49
C SER A 249 3.90 19.87 -20.79
N ASP A 250 2.99 20.84 -20.84
CA ASP A 250 3.09 22.01 -19.96
C ASP A 250 2.66 21.61 -18.54
N ALA A 251 3.54 21.82 -17.57
CA ALA A 251 3.25 21.65 -16.15
C ALA A 251 2.17 22.65 -15.67
N GLY A 252 2.09 23.81 -16.32
CA GLY A 252 1.32 24.95 -15.88
C GLY A 252 1.90 25.59 -14.62
N LYS A 253 1.05 26.31 -13.88
CA LYS A 253 1.41 27.02 -12.64
C LYS A 253 1.26 26.20 -11.36
N ASP A 254 0.62 25.02 -11.46
CA ASP A 254 0.20 24.23 -10.30
C ASP A 254 1.12 22.99 -10.08
N ARG A 255 2.18 22.85 -10.88
CA ARG A 255 3.12 21.70 -10.87
C ARG A 255 4.55 22.12 -11.24
N LYS A 256 5.51 21.24 -10.94
CA LYS A 256 6.92 21.32 -11.33
C LYS A 256 7.37 19.97 -11.89
N HIS A 257 8.13 19.97 -12.99
CA HIS A 257 8.80 18.77 -13.48
C HIS A 257 10.24 18.75 -12.95
N TYR A 258 10.58 17.76 -12.12
CA TYR A 258 11.91 17.63 -11.52
C TYR A 258 12.89 16.96 -12.48
N ARG A 259 14.17 17.38 -12.46
CA ARG A 259 15.25 16.78 -13.25
C ARG A 259 15.53 15.32 -12.87
N HIS A 260 15.38 14.97 -11.59
CA HIS A 260 15.57 13.62 -11.07
C HIS A 260 14.39 13.16 -10.20
N VAL A 261 14.25 11.86 -10.04
CA VAL A 261 13.43 11.26 -8.98
C VAL A 261 14.31 10.35 -8.13
N ILE A 262 14.07 10.34 -6.82
CA ILE A 262 14.66 9.40 -5.86
C ILE A 262 13.51 8.60 -5.25
N TYR A 263 13.58 7.27 -5.28
CA TYR A 263 12.60 6.40 -4.64
C TYR A 263 13.17 5.76 -3.37
N ALA A 264 12.45 5.93 -2.26
CA ALA A 264 12.86 5.49 -0.94
C ALA A 264 11.74 4.76 -0.19
N VAL A 265 12.12 3.81 0.66
CA VAL A 265 11.28 3.29 1.75
C VAL A 265 12.00 3.67 3.06
N PRO A 266 11.79 4.89 3.61
CA PRO A 266 12.68 5.44 4.65
C PRO A 266 12.60 4.75 6.01
N THR A 267 11.51 4.02 6.28
CA THR A 267 11.23 3.37 7.55
C THR A 267 10.90 1.90 7.30
N CYS A 268 11.60 1.00 7.99
CA CYS A 268 11.42 -0.46 7.88
C CYS A 268 11.39 -0.95 6.43
N SER A 269 12.43 -0.56 5.68
CA SER A 269 12.58 -0.66 4.23
C SER A 269 12.14 -2.01 3.66
N ASN A 270 11.39 -1.98 2.56
CA ASN A 270 11.06 -3.17 1.79
C ASN A 270 12.07 -3.32 0.64
N PRO A 271 13.06 -4.22 0.74
CA PRO A 271 13.04 -5.42 1.59
C PRO A 271 14.05 -5.46 2.77
N SER A 272 14.98 -4.50 2.89
CA SER A 272 16.15 -4.62 3.78
C SER A 272 15.86 -4.52 5.29
N GLY A 273 14.65 -4.09 5.68
CA GLY A 273 14.24 -3.84 7.06
C GLY A 273 14.85 -2.58 7.69
N LYS A 274 15.75 -1.88 6.99
CA LYS A 274 16.45 -0.69 7.50
C LYS A 274 15.51 0.51 7.66
N THR A 275 15.79 1.34 8.65
CA THR A 275 15.18 2.67 8.86
C THR A 275 16.28 3.71 8.73
N MET A 276 16.06 4.75 7.93
CA MET A 276 17.02 5.85 7.76
C MET A 276 17.10 6.71 9.01
N SER A 277 18.32 6.97 9.49
CA SER A 277 18.55 7.89 10.61
C SER A 277 18.16 9.34 10.28
N LEU A 278 17.99 10.20 11.29
CA LEU A 278 17.70 11.62 11.07
C LEU A 278 18.78 12.30 10.21
N ARG A 279 20.06 12.07 10.52
CA ARG A 279 21.19 12.59 9.74
C ARG A 279 21.10 12.16 8.27
N ARG A 280 20.73 10.90 8.04
CA ARG A 280 20.58 10.34 6.69
C ARG A 280 19.43 10.99 5.92
N ARG A 281 18.27 11.14 6.55
CA ARG A 281 17.07 11.79 5.99
C ARG A 281 17.36 13.24 5.60
N GLU A 282 17.98 14.01 6.49
CA GLU A 282 18.38 15.39 6.18
C GLU A 282 19.41 15.48 5.05
N ALA A 283 20.40 14.58 5.01
CA ALA A 283 21.40 14.55 3.95
C ALA A 283 20.76 14.27 2.59
N LEU A 284 19.78 13.35 2.53
CA LEU A 284 19.05 13.06 1.30
C LEU A 284 18.22 14.27 0.83
N VAL A 285 17.53 14.98 1.73
CA VAL A 285 16.79 16.21 1.40
C VAL A 285 17.73 17.31 0.87
N ARG A 286 18.88 17.52 1.52
CA ARG A 286 19.90 18.49 1.04
C ARG A 286 20.44 18.12 -0.35
N LEU A 287 20.67 16.83 -0.60
CA LEU A 287 21.12 16.33 -1.91
C LEU A 287 20.04 16.52 -2.98
N ALA A 288 18.78 16.22 -2.66
CA ALA A 288 17.67 16.36 -3.58
C ALA A 288 17.42 17.83 -3.99
N ARG A 289 17.51 18.76 -3.03
CA ARG A 289 17.50 20.20 -3.31
C ARG A 289 18.64 20.61 -4.24
N LYS A 290 19.87 20.15 -3.97
CA LYS A 290 21.08 20.50 -4.74
C LYS A 290 20.98 20.09 -6.21
N TYR A 291 20.34 18.96 -6.53
CA TYR A 291 20.29 18.41 -7.88
C TYR A 291 18.92 18.48 -8.56
N ASP A 292 17.94 19.18 -7.97
CA ASP A 292 16.55 19.23 -8.46
C ASP A 292 15.91 17.83 -8.59
N ALA A 293 15.92 17.08 -7.48
CA ALA A 293 15.32 15.76 -7.38
C ALA A 293 14.05 15.75 -6.53
N LEU A 294 13.03 15.01 -6.96
CA LEU A 294 11.87 14.68 -6.12
C LEU A 294 12.12 13.35 -5.39
N ILE A 295 12.12 13.37 -4.05
CA ILE A 295 12.11 12.16 -3.23
C ILE A 295 10.67 11.69 -3.02
N ILE A 296 10.35 10.49 -3.50
CA ILE A 296 9.10 9.79 -3.25
C ILE A 296 9.34 8.77 -2.13
N CYS A 297 8.76 9.03 -0.96
CA CYS A 297 8.92 8.19 0.24
C CYS A 297 7.72 7.26 0.41
N ASP A 298 7.91 5.95 0.26
CA ASP A 298 6.87 4.92 0.46
C ASP A 298 6.67 4.58 1.95
N ASP A 299 6.13 5.54 2.70
CA ASP A 299 6.01 5.54 4.18
C ASP A 299 4.91 4.60 4.72
N VAL A 300 4.60 3.51 4.01
CA VAL A 300 3.50 2.57 4.35
C VAL A 300 3.75 1.71 5.59
N TYR A 301 4.92 1.84 6.22
CA TYR A 301 5.34 1.10 7.41
C TYR A 301 5.56 1.97 8.66
N ASP A 302 5.48 3.31 8.57
CA ASP A 302 5.85 4.22 9.68
C ASP A 302 5.15 3.90 11.01
N PHE A 303 3.86 3.57 10.97
CA PHE A 303 3.05 3.24 12.16
C PHE A 303 3.25 1.82 12.71
N LEU A 304 4.07 1.00 12.04
CA LEU A 304 4.23 -0.43 12.29
C LEU A 304 5.59 -0.74 12.92
N GLN A 305 5.95 0.02 13.96
CA GLN A 305 7.22 -0.09 14.69
C GLN A 305 6.97 -0.48 16.16
N TRP A 306 7.92 -1.17 16.76
CA TRP A 306 7.91 -1.58 18.18
C TRP A 306 9.33 -1.69 18.73
N ARG A 307 9.47 -1.57 20.05
CA ARG A 307 10.75 -1.74 20.74
C ARG A 307 11.15 -3.21 20.79
N ILE A 308 12.46 -3.45 20.83
CA ILE A 308 13.08 -4.72 21.19
C ILE A 308 13.82 -4.50 22.53
N ASP A 309 13.65 -5.43 23.47
CA ASP A 309 13.78 -5.07 24.90
C ASP A 309 15.20 -5.13 25.49
N SER A 310 16.19 -5.70 24.78
CA SER A 310 17.64 -5.54 25.03
C SER A 310 18.43 -6.24 23.90
N ASP A 311 19.72 -6.53 24.11
CA ASP A 311 20.62 -7.27 23.20
C ASP A 311 19.86 -8.31 22.37
N PRO A 312 19.85 -8.24 21.02
CA PRO A 312 19.03 -9.12 20.20
C PRO A 312 19.33 -10.62 20.33
N SER A 313 20.47 -10.99 20.91
CA SER A 313 20.77 -12.39 21.25
C SER A 313 20.04 -12.90 22.51
N GLN A 314 19.47 -12.00 23.33
CA GLN A 314 18.78 -12.31 24.57
C GLN A 314 17.26 -12.44 24.35
N VAL A 315 16.83 -13.69 24.10
CA VAL A 315 15.47 -14.09 23.69
C VAL A 315 14.33 -13.67 24.65
N SER A 316 14.61 -13.25 25.89
CA SER A 316 13.56 -12.84 26.83
C SER A 316 13.83 -11.49 27.49
N ALA A 317 13.14 -10.46 27.01
CA ALA A 317 12.78 -9.32 27.83
C ALA A 317 11.32 -8.91 27.51
N ARG A 318 10.73 -8.08 28.38
CA ARG A 318 9.29 -7.79 28.41
C ARG A 318 9.09 -6.28 28.30
N VAL A 319 8.45 -5.80 27.23
CA VAL A 319 7.95 -4.43 27.18
C VAL A 319 6.95 -4.22 28.31
N SER A 320 7.03 -3.11 29.04
CA SER A 320 5.98 -2.70 29.97
C SER A 320 4.86 -1.96 29.21
N ASP A 321 3.61 -2.12 29.64
CA ASP A 321 2.43 -1.50 29.02
C ASP A 321 2.37 0.05 29.14
N HIS A 322 3.46 0.70 29.55
CA HIS A 322 3.50 2.13 29.93
C HIS A 322 4.53 2.98 29.20
N ASP A 323 5.42 2.40 28.40
CA ASP A 323 6.39 3.16 27.59
C ASP A 323 6.05 3.09 26.10
N HIS A 324 5.73 4.23 25.47
CA HIS A 324 5.39 4.29 24.04
C HIS A 324 6.55 3.76 23.17
N PRO A 325 6.34 2.71 22.36
CA PRO A 325 7.41 2.06 21.60
C PRO A 325 7.61 2.64 20.19
N GLU A 326 6.98 3.77 19.87
CA GLU A 326 7.01 4.39 18.55
C GLU A 326 8.33 5.14 18.34
N MET A 327 9.15 4.74 17.36
CA MET A 327 10.27 5.56 16.90
C MET A 327 9.73 6.71 16.05
N LEU A 328 9.64 7.89 16.66
CA LEU A 328 9.23 9.12 15.99
C LEU A 328 10.44 9.76 15.31
N LEU A 329 10.72 9.37 14.07
CA LEU A 329 11.62 10.10 13.18
C LEU A 329 10.80 11.04 12.29
N PRO A 330 11.23 12.31 12.11
CA PRO A 330 10.63 13.19 11.11
C PRO A 330 10.66 12.55 9.71
N ARG A 331 9.58 12.71 8.95
CA ARG A 331 9.54 12.28 7.54
C ARG A 331 10.32 13.29 6.69
N LEU A 332 10.76 12.85 5.52
CA LEU A 332 11.58 13.71 4.64
C LEU A 332 10.79 14.93 4.14
N CYS A 333 9.47 14.83 3.96
CA CYS A 333 8.61 15.97 3.63
C CYS A 333 8.51 17.00 4.77
N ASP A 334 8.57 16.58 6.03
CA ASP A 334 8.56 17.49 7.19
C ASP A 334 9.92 18.18 7.35
N ILE A 335 11.01 17.42 7.16
CA ILE A 335 12.39 17.94 7.15
C ILE A 335 12.56 18.97 6.03
N ASP A 336 12.09 18.65 4.82
CA ASP A 336 12.14 19.55 3.67
C ASP A 336 11.31 20.83 3.92
N LEU A 337 10.09 20.73 4.44
CA LEU A 337 9.30 21.91 4.80
C LEU A 337 9.99 22.77 5.88
N ALA A 338 10.59 22.14 6.89
CA ALA A 338 11.32 22.81 7.96
C ALA A 338 12.62 23.49 7.50
N MET A 339 13.23 23.04 6.40
CA MET A 339 14.37 23.70 5.75
C MET A 339 13.98 24.95 4.93
N GLY A 340 12.71 25.36 4.93
CA GLY A 340 12.22 26.54 4.22
C GLY A 340 12.25 26.39 2.69
N GLN A 341 11.93 27.45 1.96
CA GLN A 341 11.92 27.42 0.49
C GLN A 341 13.33 27.25 -0.09
N ALA A 342 13.48 26.44 -1.14
CA ALA A 342 14.74 26.26 -1.86
C ALA A 342 14.85 27.23 -3.05
N ASP A 343 16.07 27.70 -3.35
CA ASP A 343 16.32 28.70 -4.41
C ASP A 343 15.88 28.21 -5.81
N ASN A 344 15.93 26.91 -6.06
CA ASN A 344 15.47 26.25 -7.29
C ASN A 344 13.99 25.83 -7.26
N ASP A 345 13.22 26.31 -6.29
CA ASP A 345 11.79 26.07 -6.16
C ASP A 345 11.03 27.31 -5.63
N PRO A 346 10.99 28.40 -6.42
CA PRO A 346 10.31 29.65 -6.04
C PRO A 346 8.77 29.52 -5.93
N GLN A 347 8.20 28.38 -6.34
CA GLN A 347 6.77 28.08 -6.18
C GLN A 347 6.47 27.26 -4.91
N GLY A 348 7.48 26.68 -4.27
CA GLY A 348 7.34 26.04 -2.95
C GLY A 348 6.70 24.66 -2.98
N PHE A 349 6.92 23.89 -4.04
CA PHE A 349 6.49 22.48 -4.12
C PHE A 349 7.25 21.57 -3.14
N GLY A 350 8.50 21.90 -2.80
CA GLY A 350 9.42 21.05 -2.03
C GLY A 350 10.18 20.07 -2.92
N HIS A 351 10.93 19.17 -2.28
CA HIS A 351 11.74 18.12 -2.89
C HIS A 351 11.51 16.74 -2.23
N ALA A 352 10.60 16.62 -1.26
CA ALA A 352 10.24 15.35 -0.63
C ALA A 352 8.73 15.22 -0.36
N VAL A 353 8.16 14.05 -0.66
CA VAL A 353 6.75 13.73 -0.42
C VAL A 353 6.56 12.37 0.25
N SER A 354 5.64 12.33 1.22
CA SER A 354 5.22 11.11 1.91
C SER A 354 4.08 10.44 1.14
N ASN A 355 4.20 9.13 0.91
CA ASN A 355 3.22 8.29 0.22
C ASN A 355 2.58 7.27 1.17
N GLY A 356 1.54 7.70 1.89
CA GLY A 356 0.87 6.91 2.92
C GLY A 356 -0.23 5.99 2.40
N SER A 357 -0.53 4.92 3.15
CA SER A 357 -1.61 3.98 2.80
C SER A 357 -2.20 3.24 4.00
N PHE A 358 -3.52 3.11 4.02
CA PHE A 358 -4.23 2.25 4.97
C PHE A 358 -4.07 0.74 4.70
N SER A 359 -3.35 0.35 3.63
CA SER A 359 -3.25 -1.04 3.19
C SER A 359 -2.62 -2.00 4.21
N LYS A 360 -1.76 -1.49 5.10
CA LYS A 360 -1.08 -2.27 6.15
C LYS A 360 -1.67 -2.06 7.56
N LEU A 361 -2.56 -1.07 7.69
CA LEU A 361 -3.16 -0.63 8.96
C LEU A 361 -4.59 -1.15 9.13
N VAL A 362 -5.36 -1.13 8.03
CA VAL A 362 -6.77 -1.54 7.96
C VAL A 362 -6.91 -2.73 7.02
N GLY A 363 -6.52 -2.58 5.75
CA GLY A 363 -6.54 -3.69 4.81
C GLY A 363 -6.33 -3.27 3.35
N PRO A 364 -5.63 -4.08 2.54
CA PRO A 364 -5.24 -3.71 1.17
C PRO A 364 -6.41 -3.61 0.19
N GLY A 365 -7.58 -4.16 0.55
CA GLY A 365 -8.82 -4.05 -0.23
C GLY A 365 -9.51 -2.68 -0.13
N MET A 366 -9.19 -1.86 0.88
CA MET A 366 -9.82 -0.54 1.06
C MET A 366 -9.43 0.48 -0.02
N ARG A 367 -8.38 0.20 -0.82
CA ARG A 367 -7.83 1.06 -1.88
C ARG A 367 -7.89 2.55 -1.53
N THR A 368 -7.37 2.90 -0.37
CA THR A 368 -7.35 4.27 0.17
C THR A 368 -5.97 4.56 0.76
N GLY A 369 -5.46 5.75 0.50
CA GLY A 369 -4.19 6.27 1.00
C GLY A 369 -4.13 7.78 0.83
N TRP A 370 -2.95 8.37 1.00
CA TRP A 370 -2.77 9.81 0.90
C TRP A 370 -1.35 10.17 0.45
N LEU A 371 -1.20 11.31 -0.20
CA LEU A 371 0.05 12.06 -0.23
C LEU A 371 0.06 13.02 0.96
N GLU A 372 1.23 13.22 1.58
CA GLU A 372 1.52 14.44 2.33
C GLU A 372 2.80 15.12 1.81
N GLY A 373 2.78 16.45 1.66
CA GLY A 373 3.90 17.24 1.14
C GLY A 373 3.78 18.71 1.54
N SER A 374 4.21 19.61 0.65
CA SER A 374 3.84 21.02 0.74
C SER A 374 2.38 21.23 0.29
N PRO A 375 1.72 22.34 0.68
CA PRO A 375 0.39 22.68 0.18
C PRO A 375 0.34 22.83 -1.34
N ALA A 376 1.40 23.38 -1.95
CA ALA A 376 1.51 23.52 -3.41
C ALA A 376 1.59 22.16 -4.11
N PHE A 377 2.38 21.21 -3.58
CA PHE A 377 2.49 19.86 -4.14
C PHE A 377 1.17 19.10 -4.03
N ALA A 378 0.53 19.12 -2.85
CA ALA A 378 -0.73 18.44 -2.64
C ALA A 378 -1.85 18.99 -3.52
N TYR A 379 -1.90 20.32 -3.72
CA TYR A 379 -2.80 20.94 -4.69
C TYR A 379 -2.49 20.52 -6.14
N GLY A 380 -1.21 20.52 -6.53
CA GLY A 380 -0.76 20.11 -7.86
C GLY A 380 -1.07 18.64 -8.20
N LEU A 381 -0.93 17.74 -7.21
CA LEU A 381 -1.33 16.35 -7.32
C LEU A 381 -2.85 16.21 -7.49
N ALA A 382 -3.63 16.98 -6.73
CA ALA A 382 -5.09 17.01 -6.90
C ALA A 382 -5.51 17.40 -8.33
N GLN A 383 -4.68 18.14 -9.08
CA GLN A 383 -4.96 18.46 -10.48
C GLN A 383 -4.77 17.27 -11.46
N THR A 384 -4.39 16.07 -10.99
CA THR A 384 -4.18 14.88 -11.85
C THR A 384 -5.41 14.61 -12.72
N GLY A 385 -5.22 14.32 -14.02
CA GLY A 385 -6.33 14.14 -14.96
C GLY A 385 -7.33 13.05 -14.56
N ALA A 386 -6.82 11.95 -13.96
CA ALA A 386 -7.65 10.88 -13.40
C ALA A 386 -8.49 11.31 -12.17
N THR A 387 -8.05 12.34 -11.44
CA THR A 387 -8.74 12.93 -10.29
C THR A 387 -9.79 13.96 -10.73
N LYS A 388 -9.49 14.77 -11.74
CA LYS A 388 -10.42 15.80 -12.28
C LYS A 388 -11.73 15.24 -12.79
N SER A 389 -11.78 13.97 -13.18
CA SER A 389 -12.98 13.31 -13.71
C SER A 389 -13.90 12.71 -12.62
N GLY A 390 -14.12 13.44 -11.52
CA GLY A 390 -15.04 13.04 -10.45
C GLY A 390 -14.54 13.20 -9.01
N GLY A 391 -13.36 13.76 -8.79
CA GLY A 391 -12.72 13.88 -7.49
C GLY A 391 -11.78 12.70 -7.16
N SER A 392 -11.25 12.67 -5.94
CA SER A 392 -10.35 11.59 -5.52
C SER A 392 -10.99 10.20 -5.62
N PRO A 393 -10.22 9.16 -5.99
CA PRO A 393 -10.72 7.77 -6.02
C PRO A 393 -11.17 7.28 -4.64
N SER A 394 -12.01 6.23 -4.63
CA SER A 394 -12.42 5.47 -3.43
C SER A 394 -13.15 6.28 -2.33
N GLN A 395 -13.92 7.30 -2.71
CA GLN A 395 -14.58 8.24 -1.79
C GLN A 395 -15.43 7.62 -0.66
N PHE A 396 -16.15 6.53 -0.93
CA PHE A 396 -16.87 5.80 0.13
C PHE A 396 -15.91 5.12 1.12
N CYS A 397 -14.82 4.51 0.65
CA CYS A 397 -13.79 3.96 1.53
C CYS A 397 -13.08 5.06 2.31
N ALA A 398 -12.89 6.24 1.71
CA ALA A 398 -12.34 7.41 2.39
C ALA A 398 -13.24 7.90 3.55
N SER A 399 -14.58 7.87 3.40
CA SER A 399 -15.47 8.21 4.52
C SER A 399 -15.43 7.17 5.64
N LEU A 400 -15.23 5.89 5.33
CA LEU A 400 -15.00 4.86 6.35
C LEU A 400 -13.68 5.11 7.10
N MET A 401 -12.61 5.53 6.42
CA MET A 401 -11.34 5.85 7.08
C MET A 401 -11.44 7.11 7.94
N ALA A 402 -12.25 8.09 7.53
CA ALA A 402 -12.52 9.29 8.33
C ALA A 402 -13.21 8.91 9.65
N ASP A 403 -14.26 8.08 9.60
CA ASP A 403 -14.95 7.58 10.79
C ASP A 403 -14.02 6.78 11.73
N LEU A 404 -13.14 5.90 11.19
CA LEU A 404 -12.19 5.14 12.01
C LEU A 404 -11.11 6.01 12.69
N LEU A 405 -10.73 7.14 12.08
CA LEU A 405 -9.82 8.11 12.70
C LEU A 405 -10.55 8.99 13.73
N GLN A 406 -11.71 9.54 13.36
CA GLN A 406 -12.53 10.43 14.20
C GLN A 406 -13.01 9.74 15.49
N THR A 407 -13.29 8.42 15.42
CA THR A 407 -13.67 7.62 16.59
C THR A 407 -12.47 7.14 17.42
N GLY A 408 -11.23 7.39 16.98
CA GLY A 408 -9.99 6.86 17.59
C GLY A 408 -9.78 5.36 17.39
N ALA A 409 -10.70 4.67 16.73
CA ALA A 409 -10.71 3.21 16.60
C ALA A 409 -9.51 2.66 15.82
N LEU A 410 -8.96 3.41 14.86
CA LEU A 410 -7.73 3.02 14.17
C LEU A 410 -6.50 3.13 15.10
N GLN A 411 -6.39 4.21 15.85
CA GLN A 411 -5.28 4.49 16.76
C GLN A 411 -5.25 3.49 17.92
N GLU A 412 -6.40 3.25 18.56
CA GLU A 412 -6.56 2.22 19.59
C GLU A 412 -6.15 0.84 19.04
N ARG A 413 -6.59 0.50 17.83
CA ARG A 413 -6.28 -0.79 17.22
C ARG A 413 -4.81 -0.95 16.82
N LEU A 414 -4.15 0.13 16.38
CA LEU A 414 -2.72 0.12 16.10
C LEU A 414 -1.91 -0.18 17.37
N ALA A 415 -2.28 0.45 18.48
CA ALA A 415 -1.65 0.26 19.78
C ALA A 415 -1.92 -1.11 20.41
N THR A 416 -3.19 -1.54 20.46
CA THR A 416 -3.63 -2.73 21.21
C THR A 416 -3.57 -4.04 20.42
N THR A 417 -3.65 -3.98 19.09
CA THR A 417 -3.78 -5.18 18.25
C THR A 417 -2.64 -5.30 17.25
N ILE A 418 -2.47 -4.33 16.33
CA ILE A 418 -1.58 -4.51 15.17
C ILE A 418 -0.12 -4.60 15.57
N ARG A 419 0.40 -3.63 16.34
CA ARG A 419 1.82 -3.65 16.75
C ARG A 419 2.16 -4.84 17.67
N PRO A 420 1.40 -5.16 18.73
CA PRO A 420 1.69 -6.33 19.56
C PRO A 420 1.68 -7.66 18.77
N GLN A 421 0.76 -7.82 17.83
CA GLN A 421 0.69 -9.03 16.99
C GLN A 421 1.87 -9.13 16.02
N LEU A 422 2.25 -8.03 15.35
CA LEU A 422 3.43 -8.01 14.48
C LEU A 422 4.74 -8.22 15.27
N GLN A 423 4.86 -7.62 16.46
CA GLN A 423 5.99 -7.79 17.37
C GLN A 423 6.14 -9.26 17.82
N HIS A 424 5.05 -9.90 18.23
CA HIS A 424 5.06 -11.32 18.62
C HIS A 424 5.46 -12.23 17.45
N ARG A 425 4.91 -11.97 16.26
CA ARG A 425 5.23 -12.70 15.02
C ARG A 425 6.68 -12.53 14.58
N HIS A 426 7.20 -11.31 14.67
CA HIS A 426 8.61 -11.00 14.47
C HIS A 426 9.47 -11.79 15.46
N ARG A 427 9.17 -11.73 16.77
CA ARG A 427 9.92 -12.44 17.82
C ARG A 427 10.02 -13.95 17.55
N ILE A 428 8.91 -14.64 17.28
CA ILE A 428 8.95 -16.10 17.04
C ILE A 428 9.67 -16.48 15.74
N MET A 429 9.62 -15.63 14.71
CA MET A 429 10.42 -15.82 13.50
C MET A 429 11.92 -15.62 13.79
N MET A 430 12.32 -14.57 14.51
CA MET A 430 13.72 -14.31 14.85
C MET A 430 14.30 -15.39 15.79
N GLU A 431 13.53 -15.87 16.76
CA GLU A 431 13.90 -17.03 17.59
C GLU A 431 14.17 -18.29 16.75
N ALA A 432 13.32 -18.56 15.74
CA ALA A 432 13.54 -19.67 14.82
C ALA A 432 14.77 -19.44 13.93
N ILE A 433 14.99 -18.21 13.46
CA ILE A 433 16.13 -17.83 12.61
C ILE A 433 17.45 -18.00 13.37
N HIS A 434 17.58 -17.43 14.56
CA HIS A 434 18.78 -17.59 15.40
C HIS A 434 19.05 -19.05 15.74
N LYS A 435 18.00 -19.83 16.04
CA LYS A 435 18.13 -21.26 16.37
C LYS A 435 18.51 -22.16 15.19
N HIS A 436 17.99 -21.89 13.99
CA HIS A 436 18.08 -22.82 12.85
C HIS A 436 18.96 -22.32 11.69
N LEU A 437 19.10 -21.01 11.50
CA LEU A 437 19.93 -20.37 10.46
C LEU A 437 21.22 -19.77 11.01
N GLY A 438 21.23 -19.31 12.27
CA GLY A 438 22.45 -18.85 12.96
C GLY A 438 23.62 -19.84 12.88
N PRO A 439 23.43 -21.14 13.17
CA PRO A 439 24.46 -22.18 13.00
C PRO A 439 24.94 -22.42 11.56
N LEU A 440 24.30 -21.79 10.57
CA LEU A 440 24.63 -21.89 9.15
C LEU A 440 25.31 -20.62 8.62
N SER A 441 25.83 -19.75 9.48
CA SER A 441 26.54 -18.51 9.11
C SER A 441 25.72 -17.57 8.22
N VAL A 442 24.39 -17.56 8.41
CA VAL A 442 23.50 -16.59 7.74
C VAL A 442 23.59 -15.27 8.50
N GLY A 443 23.94 -14.19 7.80
CA GLY A 443 23.88 -12.83 8.32
C GLY A 443 22.43 -12.40 8.54
N ILE A 444 22.14 -11.83 9.70
CA ILE A 444 20.80 -11.48 10.18
C ILE A 444 20.82 -10.00 10.59
N ARG A 445 19.78 -9.25 10.22
CA ARG A 445 19.53 -7.90 10.76
C ARG A 445 18.50 -7.96 11.87
N ASP A 446 18.96 -7.73 13.08
CA ASP A 446 18.19 -7.76 14.32
C ASP A 446 17.50 -6.44 14.71
N ALA A 447 17.92 -5.31 14.11
CA ALA A 447 17.42 -3.97 14.41
C ALA A 447 17.25 -3.14 13.13
N GLY A 448 16.23 -2.26 13.10
CA GLY A 448 16.00 -1.37 11.96
C GLY A 448 17.03 -0.23 11.84
N LEU A 449 17.64 0.16 12.96
CA LEU A 449 18.75 1.11 13.03
C LEU A 449 19.95 0.46 13.74
N PRO A 450 21.21 0.83 13.43
CA PRO A 450 22.40 0.22 14.05
C PRO A 450 22.43 0.37 15.58
N ASP A 451 22.16 1.57 16.08
CA ASP A 451 22.13 1.89 17.52
C ASP A 451 20.71 1.83 18.13
N GLY A 452 19.71 1.38 17.36
CA GLY A 452 18.30 1.53 17.71
C GLY A 452 17.65 0.25 18.22
N LEU A 453 17.15 0.26 19.45
CA LEU A 453 16.33 -0.83 20.03
C LEU A 453 14.88 -0.83 19.50
N VAL A 454 14.72 -0.81 18.17
CA VAL A 454 13.43 -0.78 17.47
C VAL A 454 13.47 -1.63 16.21
N TYR A 455 12.39 -2.37 15.97
CA TYR A 455 12.10 -3.05 14.71
C TYR A 455 10.72 -2.61 14.19
N GLY A 456 10.40 -2.96 12.95
CA GLY A 456 9.08 -2.74 12.41
C GLY A 456 8.87 -3.30 11.01
N GLY A 457 7.81 -2.86 10.36
CA GLY A 457 7.44 -3.35 9.03
C GLY A 457 7.01 -4.81 9.06
N TYR A 458 7.24 -5.52 7.94
CA TYR A 458 6.73 -6.89 7.71
C TYR A 458 7.84 -7.93 7.43
N PHE A 459 9.10 -7.51 7.27
CA PHE A 459 10.14 -8.31 6.62
C PHE A 459 11.39 -8.50 7.47
N VAL A 460 12.04 -9.64 7.27
CA VAL A 460 13.43 -9.90 7.71
C VAL A 460 14.28 -10.12 6.46
N TRP A 461 15.45 -9.49 6.43
CA TRP A 461 16.43 -9.64 5.37
C TRP A 461 17.61 -10.48 5.86
N LEU A 462 17.89 -11.55 5.13
CA LEU A 462 18.95 -12.51 5.41
C LEU A 462 20.05 -12.39 4.36
N THR A 463 21.30 -12.45 4.80
CA THR A 463 22.47 -12.51 3.92
C THR A 463 23.09 -13.89 4.01
N LEU A 464 23.12 -14.62 2.90
CA LEU A 464 23.74 -15.93 2.78
C LEU A 464 25.26 -15.80 2.70
N GLU A 465 25.96 -16.88 3.05
CA GLU A 465 27.41 -17.00 2.90
C GLU A 465 27.83 -16.89 1.41
N GLU A 466 29.03 -16.36 1.18
CA GLU A 466 29.58 -16.13 -0.15
C GLU A 466 29.54 -17.40 -1.03
N GLY A 467 29.08 -17.27 -2.27
CA GLY A 467 28.93 -18.38 -3.22
C GLY A 467 27.65 -19.21 -3.07
N ILE A 468 26.77 -18.91 -2.11
CA ILE A 468 25.42 -19.50 -2.04
C ILE A 468 24.40 -18.59 -2.75
N SER A 469 23.96 -19.01 -3.94
CA SER A 469 22.93 -18.30 -4.73
C SER A 469 21.54 -18.36 -4.08
N ALA A 470 20.93 -17.21 -3.87
CA ALA A 470 19.58 -17.03 -3.36
C ALA A 470 18.52 -17.51 -4.36
N LYS A 471 18.75 -17.34 -5.68
CA LYS A 471 17.93 -17.97 -6.72
C LYS A 471 17.88 -19.49 -6.49
N VAL A 472 19.04 -20.14 -6.38
CA VAL A 472 19.15 -21.60 -6.14
C VAL A 472 18.47 -22.02 -4.83
N VAL A 473 18.66 -21.27 -3.75
CA VAL A 473 17.99 -21.54 -2.46
C VAL A 473 16.48 -21.45 -2.59
N SER A 474 15.94 -20.43 -3.27
CA SER A 474 14.50 -20.26 -3.46
C SER A 474 13.87 -21.37 -4.32
N GLN A 475 14.58 -21.81 -5.38
CA GLN A 475 14.16 -22.93 -6.22
C GLN A 475 14.16 -24.25 -5.45
N ALA A 476 15.22 -24.54 -4.68
CA ALA A 476 15.31 -25.74 -3.86
C ALA A 476 14.27 -25.76 -2.73
N ALA A 477 13.99 -24.61 -2.11
CA ALA A 477 12.93 -24.47 -1.11
C ALA A 477 11.54 -24.76 -1.69
N MET A 478 11.23 -24.25 -2.88
CA MET A 478 9.95 -24.52 -3.55
C MET A 478 9.84 -25.99 -3.98
N ALA A 479 10.88 -26.55 -4.60
CA ALA A 479 10.86 -27.90 -5.14
C ALA A 479 10.89 -29.00 -4.06
N GLU A 480 11.75 -28.87 -3.06
CA GLU A 480 11.98 -29.92 -2.05
C GLU A 480 11.09 -29.77 -0.81
N GLU A 481 10.71 -28.54 -0.45
CA GLU A 481 10.00 -28.24 0.81
C GLU A 481 8.63 -27.58 0.64
N ASN A 482 8.20 -27.28 -0.60
CA ASN A 482 7.01 -26.45 -0.90
C ASN A 482 6.99 -25.13 -0.08
N LEU A 483 8.17 -24.51 0.02
CA LEU A 483 8.41 -23.26 0.75
C LEU A 483 8.74 -22.14 -0.26
N VAL A 484 7.95 -21.07 -0.25
CA VAL A 484 8.21 -19.87 -1.06
C VAL A 484 8.89 -18.81 -0.21
N VAL A 485 10.07 -18.35 -0.64
CA VAL A 485 10.85 -17.24 -0.05
C VAL A 485 11.20 -16.23 -1.14
N GLY A 486 11.40 -14.96 -0.78
CA GLY A 486 11.87 -13.96 -1.75
C GLY A 486 13.37 -14.07 -1.96
N ASN A 487 13.84 -14.37 -3.17
CA ASN A 487 15.26 -14.23 -3.49
C ASN A 487 15.61 -12.75 -3.71
N GLY A 488 16.83 -12.35 -3.34
CA GLY A 488 17.26 -10.96 -3.34
C GLY A 488 17.28 -10.33 -4.73
N THR A 489 17.52 -11.12 -5.78
CA THR A 489 17.56 -10.62 -7.16
C THR A 489 16.23 -10.04 -7.66
N MET A 490 15.10 -10.45 -7.06
CA MET A 490 13.79 -9.82 -7.31
C MET A 490 13.77 -8.33 -6.97
N PHE A 491 14.63 -7.87 -6.04
CA PHE A 491 14.65 -6.51 -5.50
C PHE A 491 15.78 -5.65 -6.10
N GLN A 492 16.51 -6.17 -7.10
CA GLN A 492 17.49 -5.40 -7.87
C GLN A 492 16.80 -4.42 -8.80
N VAL A 493 17.45 -3.27 -9.04
CA VAL A 493 16.94 -2.23 -9.93
C VAL A 493 17.14 -2.66 -11.39
N PRO A 494 16.07 -2.80 -12.21
CA PRO A 494 16.19 -3.35 -13.55
C PRO A 494 17.03 -2.47 -14.48
N GLY A 495 17.98 -3.07 -15.19
CA GLY A 495 18.94 -2.39 -16.06
C GLY A 495 20.17 -1.82 -15.35
N ASP A 496 20.26 -1.92 -14.01
CA ASP A 496 21.42 -1.54 -13.20
C ASP A 496 21.72 -2.59 -12.11
N GLU A 497 21.44 -3.86 -12.40
CA GLU A 497 21.60 -4.99 -11.47
C GLU A 497 23.05 -5.17 -11.02
N LYS A 498 24.01 -4.72 -11.83
CA LYS A 498 25.45 -4.80 -11.53
C LYS A 498 25.91 -3.81 -10.46
N THR A 499 25.14 -2.77 -10.14
CA THR A 499 25.50 -1.84 -9.06
C THR A 499 25.39 -2.50 -7.68
N VAL A 500 24.39 -3.37 -7.47
CA VAL A 500 24.23 -4.12 -6.21
C VAL A 500 23.79 -5.54 -6.55
N ASP A 501 24.72 -6.49 -6.43
CA ASP A 501 24.42 -7.91 -6.50
C ASP A 501 23.66 -8.34 -5.24
N LEU A 502 22.49 -8.92 -5.43
CA LEU A 502 21.60 -9.41 -4.37
C LEU A 502 21.36 -10.92 -4.46
N ASP A 503 22.13 -11.67 -5.26
CA ASP A 503 22.00 -13.14 -5.32
C ASP A 503 22.60 -13.85 -4.10
N ASN A 504 23.06 -13.11 -3.07
CA ASN A 504 23.32 -13.67 -1.74
C ASN A 504 22.19 -13.39 -0.73
N ALA A 505 21.11 -12.69 -1.10
CA ALA A 505 20.13 -12.21 -0.12
C ALA A 505 18.78 -12.93 -0.19
N VAL A 506 18.10 -13.11 0.95
CA VAL A 506 16.77 -13.73 1.04
C VAL A 506 15.86 -12.89 1.94
N ARG A 507 14.65 -12.58 1.46
CA ARG A 507 13.59 -11.92 2.24
C ARG A 507 12.56 -12.92 2.75
N LEU A 508 12.30 -12.86 4.05
CA LEU A 508 11.17 -13.53 4.71
C LEU A 508 10.14 -12.48 5.16
N THR A 509 8.86 -12.88 5.27
CA THR A 509 7.79 -12.06 5.86
C THR A 509 7.22 -12.77 7.09
N PHE A 510 6.99 -12.03 8.18
CA PHE A 510 6.30 -12.55 9.38
C PHE A 510 4.81 -12.16 9.44
N ALA A 511 4.36 -11.35 8.49
CA ALA A 511 3.06 -10.69 8.58
C ALA A 511 1.84 -11.53 8.16
N TYR A 512 1.98 -12.45 7.19
CA TYR A 512 0.83 -13.07 6.52
C TYR A 512 0.43 -14.45 7.07
N VAL A 513 1.35 -15.41 7.11
CA VAL A 513 1.05 -16.84 7.39
C VAL A 513 0.67 -17.09 8.86
N PRO A 514 0.09 -18.25 9.22
CA PRO A 514 -0.04 -18.71 10.60
C PRO A 514 1.29 -18.70 11.38
N GLU A 515 1.23 -18.73 12.71
CA GLU A 515 2.44 -18.58 13.55
C GLU A 515 3.31 -19.84 13.54
N GLU A 516 2.68 -21.00 13.47
CA GLU A 516 3.28 -22.31 13.27
C GLU A 516 4.08 -22.38 11.95
N ASP A 517 3.55 -21.76 10.88
CA ASP A 517 4.17 -21.72 9.55
C ASP A 517 5.42 -20.82 9.52
N LEU A 518 5.53 -19.82 10.42
CA LEU A 518 6.74 -19.01 10.55
C LEU A 518 7.92 -19.86 11.04
N ILE A 519 7.69 -20.66 12.08
CA ILE A 519 8.71 -21.52 12.69
C ILE A 519 9.06 -22.67 11.74
N GLU A 520 8.05 -23.33 11.16
CA GLU A 520 8.28 -24.45 10.23
C GLU A 520 8.95 -23.96 8.93
N GLY A 521 8.56 -22.81 8.39
CA GLY A 521 9.17 -22.24 7.18
C GLY A 521 10.67 -21.97 7.36
N VAL A 522 11.09 -21.45 8.51
CA VAL A 522 12.50 -21.25 8.84
C VAL A 522 13.25 -22.59 9.00
N GLN A 523 12.61 -23.61 9.60
CA GLN A 523 13.19 -24.96 9.71
C GLN A 523 13.37 -25.65 8.34
N ARG A 524 12.38 -25.51 7.44
CA ARG A 524 12.45 -25.98 6.05
C ARG A 524 13.60 -25.29 5.31
N LEU A 525 13.75 -23.96 5.43
CA LEU A 525 14.86 -23.21 4.84
C LEU A 525 16.24 -23.66 5.38
N ALA A 526 16.35 -23.89 6.69
CA ALA A 526 17.57 -24.45 7.30
C ALA A 526 17.89 -25.88 6.83
N GLY A 527 16.87 -26.67 6.46
CA GLY A 527 17.04 -27.96 5.81
C GLY A 527 17.65 -27.83 4.41
N VAL A 528 17.10 -26.92 3.59
CA VAL A 528 17.59 -26.63 2.23
C VAL A 528 19.04 -26.14 2.25
N LEU A 529 19.35 -25.16 3.10
CA LEU A 529 20.70 -24.59 3.19
C LEU A 529 21.75 -25.62 3.63
N ARG A 530 21.42 -26.51 4.57
CA ARG A 530 22.31 -27.64 4.93
C ARG A 530 22.57 -28.55 3.74
N ARG A 531 21.53 -28.99 3.02
CA ARG A 531 21.71 -29.85 1.84
C ARG A 531 22.54 -29.18 0.74
N ILE A 532 22.40 -27.87 0.54
CA ILE A 532 23.20 -27.08 -0.41
C ILE A 532 24.68 -27.04 0.02
N LYS A 533 24.95 -26.78 1.31
CA LYS A 533 26.32 -26.78 1.86
C LYS A 533 26.99 -28.16 1.84
N GLU A 534 26.22 -29.23 2.10
CA GLU A 534 26.71 -30.62 2.05
C GLU A 534 26.96 -31.11 0.61
N ASN A 535 26.17 -30.65 -0.37
CA ASN A 535 26.21 -31.15 -1.74
C ASN A 535 26.22 -30.02 -2.80
N PRO A 536 27.17 -29.07 -2.78
CA PRO A 536 27.14 -27.88 -3.63
C PRO A 536 27.16 -28.21 -5.14
N GLY A 537 27.77 -29.34 -5.53
CA GLY A 537 27.77 -29.80 -6.92
C GLY A 537 26.37 -30.15 -7.47
N LYS A 538 25.46 -30.67 -6.62
CA LYS A 538 24.07 -30.98 -7.01
C LYS A 538 23.32 -29.71 -7.41
N TYR A 539 23.45 -28.65 -6.61
CA TYR A 539 22.64 -27.43 -6.73
C TYR A 539 23.26 -26.38 -7.67
N LYS A 540 24.58 -26.46 -7.96
CA LYS A 540 25.19 -25.64 -9.02
C LYS A 540 24.68 -26.00 -10.43
N ALA A 541 24.31 -27.26 -10.67
CA ALA A 541 23.81 -27.71 -11.97
C ALA A 541 22.41 -27.17 -12.31
N SER A 542 21.54 -26.98 -11.33
CA SER A 542 20.17 -26.44 -11.52
C SER A 542 20.13 -24.93 -11.78
N ALA A 543 21.19 -24.20 -11.42
CA ALA A 543 21.27 -22.75 -11.60
C ALA A 543 21.33 -22.29 -13.07
N SER A 544 21.69 -23.19 -14.00
CA SER A 544 22.00 -22.84 -15.40
C SER A 544 20.82 -23.01 -16.38
N THR A 545 19.69 -23.55 -15.93
CA THR A 545 18.63 -24.06 -16.82
C THR A 545 17.30 -23.29 -16.78
N THR A 546 17.19 -22.24 -15.97
CA THR A 546 15.93 -21.49 -15.77
C THR A 546 16.11 -20.00 -15.99
N ALA A 547 15.16 -19.40 -16.71
CA ALA A 547 15.11 -17.95 -16.91
C ALA A 547 14.50 -17.25 -15.69
N ASP A 548 14.80 -15.96 -15.53
CA ASP A 548 14.24 -15.08 -14.47
C ASP A 548 12.74 -14.78 -14.65
N SER A 549 12.01 -15.54 -15.48
CA SER A 549 10.62 -15.27 -15.89
C SER A 549 9.60 -15.50 -14.79
N ASP A 550 9.91 -16.37 -13.84
CA ASP A 550 8.97 -16.78 -12.81
C ASP A 550 9.10 -15.86 -11.60
N ILE A 551 8.73 -14.59 -11.81
CA ILE A 551 8.22 -13.76 -10.72
C ILE A 551 7.05 -14.53 -10.13
N ILE A 552 7.29 -15.22 -9.01
CA ILE A 552 6.23 -15.86 -8.23
C ILE A 552 5.28 -14.74 -7.83
N ASP A 553 4.16 -14.67 -8.55
CA ASP A 553 3.14 -13.64 -8.37
C ASP A 553 2.70 -13.69 -6.91
N ALA A 554 3.11 -12.71 -6.11
CA ALA A 554 2.82 -12.70 -4.67
C ALA A 554 1.31 -12.67 -4.38
N ASN A 555 0.48 -12.43 -5.40
CA ASN A 555 -0.98 -12.45 -5.32
C ASN A 555 -1.62 -13.79 -5.72
N LYS A 556 -0.84 -14.76 -6.22
CA LYS A 556 -1.28 -16.13 -6.57
C LYS A 556 -0.80 -17.15 -5.55
#